data_AF-A0A9D8IN98-F1
#
_entry.id   AF-A0A9D8IN98-F1
#
_cell.length_a   1.000
_cell.length_b   1.000
_cell.length_c   1.000
_cell.angle_alpha   90.00
_cell.angle_beta   90.00
_cell.angle_gamma   90.00
#
_symmetry.space_group_name_H-M   'P 1'
#
loop_
_entity.id
_entity.type
_entity.pdbx_description
1 polymer ?
#
loop_
_entity_poly.entity_id
_entity_poly.type
_entity_poly.pdbx_seq_one_letter_code
_entity_poly.pdbx_strand_id
1 'polypeptide(L)'
;MGLSAGDITAALDALSVELAGSGQRAELVIVGGAAMALLFSARQTTKDVDVCVLRPEAAAVRSAAAKVASRLSLPDDWLNDGAKGYLVGVTEGRVLYESSSLVAKAPSNAQLLAMKLAAWRDAIDRDDARILLKSIPGTAEEVWLTVKSRVPAPLLDKASYAFQDLWESVHGTP
;
A
#
# COMPACT_ATOMS: atom_id res chain seq x y z
N MET A 1 7.66 15.26 8.24
CA MET A 1 7.99 15.56 6.83
C MET A 1 7.18 14.61 5.96
N GLY A 2 6.67 15.04 4.80
CA GLY A 2 5.97 14.15 3.87
C GLY A 2 6.95 13.61 2.83
N LEU A 3 6.80 12.34 2.44
CA LEU A 3 7.58 11.66 1.42
C LEU A 3 6.84 11.72 0.08
N SER A 4 7.44 12.34 -0.92
CA SER A 4 6.97 12.28 -2.31
C SER A 4 7.28 10.92 -2.95
N ALA A 5 6.73 10.65 -4.13
CA ALA A 5 7.09 9.45 -4.89
C ALA A 5 8.61 9.36 -5.15
N GLY A 6 9.26 10.49 -5.43
CA GLY A 6 10.71 10.55 -5.61
C GLY A 6 11.48 10.25 -4.32
N ASP A 7 11.02 10.78 -3.18
CA ASP A 7 11.63 10.49 -1.87
C ASP A 7 11.50 9.01 -1.52
N ILE A 8 10.34 8.40 -1.81
CA ILE A 8 10.11 6.97 -1.59
C ILE A 8 11.06 6.15 -2.46
N THR A 9 11.20 6.47 -3.76
CA THR A 9 12.14 5.76 -4.64
C THR A 9 13.58 5.88 -4.14
N ALA A 10 14.02 7.09 -3.75
CA ALA A 10 15.35 7.30 -3.21
C ALA A 10 15.59 6.53 -1.89
N ALA A 11 14.57 6.45 -1.03
CA ALA A 11 14.63 5.67 0.21
C ALA A 11 14.68 4.16 -0.08
N LEU A 12 13.97 3.66 -1.10
CA LEU A 12 14.03 2.26 -1.54
C LEU A 12 15.39 1.91 -2.17
N ASP A 13 15.99 2.82 -2.94
CA ASP A 13 17.37 2.69 -3.43
C ASP A 13 18.37 2.57 -2.27
N ALA A 14 18.26 3.50 -1.33
CA ALA A 14 19.05 3.49 -0.11
C ALA A 14 18.90 2.18 0.67
N LEU A 15 17.66 1.67 0.80
CA LEU A 15 17.37 0.41 1.46
C LEU A 15 17.97 -0.79 0.72
N SER A 16 17.90 -0.80 -0.61
CA SER A 16 18.51 -1.84 -1.43
C SER A 16 20.02 -1.94 -1.20
N VAL A 17 20.71 -0.80 -1.13
CA VAL A 17 22.15 -0.73 -0.81
C VAL A 17 22.46 -1.29 0.57
N GLU A 18 21.68 -0.94 1.60
CA GLU A 18 21.88 -1.47 2.96
C GLU A 18 21.64 -2.99 3.04
N LEU A 19 20.63 -3.49 2.33
CA LEU A 19 20.35 -4.93 2.23
C LEU A 19 21.50 -5.66 1.50
N ALA A 20 21.98 -5.11 0.39
CA ALA A 20 23.12 -5.66 -0.35
C ALA A 20 24.38 -5.74 0.52
N GLY A 21 24.71 -4.67 1.26
CA GLY A 21 25.87 -4.62 2.16
C GLY A 21 25.81 -5.63 3.32
N SER A 22 24.64 -6.16 3.64
CA SER A 22 24.44 -7.22 4.65
C SER A 22 24.21 -8.61 4.04
N GLY A 23 24.37 -8.76 2.72
CA GLY A 23 24.13 -10.03 2.02
C GLY A 23 22.66 -10.47 2.01
N GLN A 24 21.72 -9.54 2.25
CA GLN A 24 20.29 -9.80 2.30
C GLN A 24 19.61 -9.43 0.97
N ARG A 25 18.51 -10.14 0.67
CA ARG A 25 17.57 -9.75 -0.38
C ARG A 25 16.16 -9.71 0.19
N ALA A 26 15.47 -8.60 0.01
CA ALA A 26 14.12 -8.42 0.52
C ALA A 26 13.05 -8.41 -0.58
N GLU A 27 11.87 -8.91 -0.23
CA GLU A 27 10.65 -8.71 -0.99
C GLU A 27 9.58 -8.10 -0.10
N LEU A 28 9.05 -6.97 -0.56
CA LEU A 28 8.10 -6.14 0.15
C LEU A 28 6.82 -5.99 -0.66
N VAL A 29 5.70 -5.85 0.05
CA VAL A 29 4.45 -5.38 -0.52
C VAL A 29 4.14 -4.01 0.08
N ILE A 30 4.26 -2.96 -0.72
CA ILE A 30 3.92 -1.60 -0.34
C ILE A 30 2.41 -1.42 -0.47
N VAL A 31 1.81 -0.86 0.56
CA VAL A 31 0.36 -0.62 0.64
C VAL A 31 0.08 0.83 1.03
N GLY A 32 -1.20 1.16 1.26
CA GLY A 32 -1.58 2.45 1.82
C GLY A 32 -1.22 3.63 0.91
N GLY A 33 -0.84 4.75 1.53
CA GLY A 33 -0.58 6.01 0.82
C GLY A 33 0.62 5.94 -0.12
N ALA A 34 1.67 5.21 0.25
CA ALA A 34 2.85 5.03 -0.59
C ALA A 34 2.53 4.27 -1.88
N ALA A 35 1.71 3.22 -1.81
CA ALA A 35 1.24 2.52 -3.01
C ALA A 35 0.42 3.44 -3.93
N MET A 36 -0.43 4.29 -3.35
CA MET A 36 -1.24 5.25 -4.12
C MET A 36 -0.38 6.33 -4.79
N ALA A 37 0.68 6.80 -4.12
CA ALA A 37 1.64 7.73 -4.70
C ALA A 37 2.40 7.10 -5.89
N LEU A 38 2.93 5.90 -5.72
CA LEU A 38 3.76 5.23 -6.73
C LEU A 38 2.95 4.69 -7.93
N LEU A 39 1.75 4.17 -7.72
CA LEU A 39 0.93 3.58 -8.80
C LEU A 39 0.19 4.63 -9.63
N PHE A 40 -0.41 5.62 -8.94
CA PHE A 40 -1.43 6.48 -9.53
C PHE A 40 -1.06 7.96 -9.50
N SER A 41 0.08 8.34 -8.91
CA SER A 41 0.40 9.75 -8.62
C SER A 41 -0.72 10.48 -7.87
N ALA A 42 -1.50 9.73 -7.07
CA ALA A 42 -2.70 10.21 -6.40
C ALA A 42 -2.40 11.14 -5.22
N ARG A 43 -1.16 11.11 -4.73
CA ARG A 43 -0.69 11.87 -3.57
C ARG A 43 0.59 12.61 -3.92
N GLN A 44 0.66 13.87 -3.54
CA GLN A 44 1.90 14.64 -3.59
C GLN A 44 2.92 14.12 -2.56
N THR A 45 2.44 13.77 -1.35
CA THR A 45 3.26 13.21 -0.28
C THR A 45 2.47 12.22 0.59
N THR A 46 3.16 11.28 1.23
CA THR A 46 2.67 10.41 2.32
C THR A 46 3.51 10.58 3.58
N LYS A 47 3.02 10.22 4.76
CA LYS A 47 3.81 10.32 5.99
C LYS A 47 4.92 9.27 6.04
N ASP A 48 4.60 8.08 5.57
CA ASP A 48 5.37 6.86 5.72
C ASP A 48 5.06 5.88 4.56
N VAL A 49 5.83 4.79 4.53
CA VAL A 49 5.71 3.66 3.61
C VAL A 49 5.28 2.43 4.40
N ASP A 50 3.98 2.16 4.39
CA ASP A 50 3.42 0.91 4.91
C ASP A 50 3.83 -0.29 4.04
N VAL A 51 4.43 -1.30 4.65
CA VAL A 51 4.86 -2.52 3.96
C VAL A 51 4.48 -3.81 4.69
N CYS A 52 4.20 -4.85 3.91
CA CYS A 52 4.28 -6.22 4.37
C CYS A 52 5.59 -6.84 3.87
N VAL A 53 6.46 -7.25 4.79
CA VAL A 53 7.71 -7.96 4.46
C VAL A 53 7.38 -9.43 4.17
N LEU A 54 7.68 -9.90 2.96
CA LEU A 54 7.50 -11.31 2.58
C LEU A 54 8.73 -12.14 2.90
N ARG A 55 9.91 -11.58 2.63
CA ARG A 55 11.22 -12.14 2.97
C ARG A 55 12.27 -11.02 3.02
N PRO A 56 13.37 -11.17 3.77
CA PRO A 56 13.62 -12.19 4.79
C PRO A 56 12.79 -11.86 6.05
N GLU A 57 13.24 -12.26 7.24
CA GLU A 57 12.59 -11.83 8.48
C GLU A 57 12.50 -10.30 8.57
N ALA A 58 11.35 -9.80 9.04
CA ALA A 58 11.08 -8.37 9.13
C ALA A 58 12.12 -7.60 9.97
N ALA A 59 12.80 -8.26 10.91
CA ALA A 59 13.86 -7.66 11.71
C ALA A 59 15.05 -7.17 10.87
N ALA A 60 15.46 -7.92 9.85
CA ALA A 60 16.56 -7.54 8.97
C ALA A 60 16.20 -6.29 8.13
N VAL A 61 14.98 -6.24 7.58
CA VAL A 61 14.48 -5.08 6.84
C VAL A 61 14.37 -3.85 7.74
N ARG A 62 13.83 -3.99 8.96
CA ARG A 62 13.74 -2.89 9.93
C ARG A 62 15.11 -2.34 10.32
N SER A 63 16.10 -3.20 10.54
CA SER A 63 17.47 -2.79 10.85
C SER A 63 18.09 -1.98 9.71
N ALA A 64 17.91 -2.44 8.45
CA ALA A 64 18.36 -1.68 7.27
C ALA A 64 17.60 -0.36 7.13
N ALA A 65 16.27 -0.34 7.33
CA ALA A 65 15.45 0.86 7.26
C ALA A 65 15.85 1.91 8.29
N ALA A 66 16.23 1.52 9.51
CA ALA A 66 16.73 2.45 10.53
C ALA A 66 18.04 3.15 10.11
N LYS A 67 18.95 2.43 9.44
CA LYS A 67 20.18 3.02 8.88
C LYS A 67 19.85 4.01 7.76
N VAL A 68 18.90 3.67 6.90
CA VAL A 68 18.41 4.57 5.85
C VAL A 68 17.79 5.83 6.45
N ALA A 69 16.99 5.69 7.51
CA ALA A 69 16.37 6.80 8.22
C ALA A 69 17.44 7.79 8.71
N SER A 70 18.46 7.27 9.41
CA SER A 70 19.59 8.06 9.88
C SER A 70 20.36 8.74 8.72
N ARG A 71 20.65 8.00 7.64
CA ARG A 71 21.42 8.52 6.49
C ARG A 71 20.69 9.61 5.72
N LEU A 72 19.39 9.45 5.53
CA LEU A 72 18.56 10.35 4.72
C LEU A 72 17.78 11.37 5.57
N SER A 73 18.00 11.40 6.88
CA SER A 73 17.25 12.25 7.83
C SER A 73 15.73 12.06 7.72
N LEU A 74 15.29 10.81 7.48
CA LEU A 74 13.87 10.45 7.46
C LEU A 74 13.39 10.16 8.88
N PRO A 75 12.07 10.23 9.13
CA PRO A 75 11.48 9.71 10.38
C PRO A 75 11.88 8.25 10.62
N ASP A 76 12.06 7.86 11.88
CA ASP A 76 12.44 6.48 12.25
C ASP A 76 11.44 5.42 11.76
N ASP A 77 10.18 5.83 11.60
CA ASP A 77 9.05 5.02 11.14
C ASP A 77 8.70 5.21 9.66
N TRP A 78 9.60 5.79 8.86
CA TRP A 78 9.39 6.02 7.42
C TRP A 78 9.02 4.73 6.65
N LEU A 79 9.45 3.58 7.15
CA LEU A 79 9.06 2.25 6.68
C LEU A 79 8.52 1.46 7.86
N ASN A 80 7.24 1.12 7.84
CA ASN A 80 6.58 0.42 8.93
C ASN A 80 5.59 -0.64 8.41
N ASP A 81 5.07 -1.48 9.30
CA ASP A 81 4.14 -2.55 8.97
C ASP A 81 2.73 -2.35 9.55
N GLY A 82 2.35 -1.09 9.80
CA GLY A 82 1.10 -0.70 10.44
C GLY A 82 -0.16 -1.15 9.68
N ALA A 83 -0.05 -1.35 8.37
CA ALA A 83 -1.17 -1.79 7.54
C ALA A 83 -1.40 -3.32 7.48
N LYS A 84 -0.58 -4.15 8.14
CA LYS A 84 -0.71 -5.63 8.08
C LYS A 84 -2.08 -6.13 8.55
N GLY A 85 -2.71 -5.49 9.53
CA GLY A 85 -4.03 -5.87 10.05
C GLY A 85 -5.18 -5.73 9.04
N TYR A 86 -4.96 -5.02 7.93
CA TYR A 86 -5.95 -4.82 6.87
C TYR A 86 -5.80 -5.78 5.69
N LEU A 87 -4.75 -6.61 5.68
CA LEU A 87 -4.48 -7.56 4.60
C LEU A 87 -5.15 -8.91 4.88
N VAL A 88 -5.87 -9.43 3.89
CA VAL A 88 -6.35 -10.82 3.87
C VAL A 88 -5.52 -11.58 2.84
N GLY A 89 -4.42 -12.16 3.31
CA GLY A 89 -3.39 -12.73 2.45
C GLY A 89 -2.60 -11.67 1.68
N VAL A 90 -1.59 -12.13 0.95
CA VAL A 90 -0.78 -11.26 0.08
C VAL A 90 -1.17 -11.56 -1.36
N THR A 91 -1.87 -10.63 -1.99
CA THR A 91 -2.06 -10.66 -3.45
C THR A 91 -0.88 -9.95 -4.09
N GLU A 92 -0.37 -10.47 -5.21
CA GLU A 92 0.67 -9.78 -5.97
C GLU A 92 0.03 -8.87 -7.03
N GLY A 93 0.58 -7.67 -7.16
CA GLY A 93 0.25 -6.70 -8.20
C GLY A 93 1.51 -6.21 -8.91
N ARG A 94 1.46 -4.96 -9.36
CA ARG A 94 2.53 -4.34 -10.14
C ARG A 94 3.81 -4.18 -9.30
N VAL A 95 4.96 -4.43 -9.92
CA VAL A 95 6.28 -4.07 -9.36
C VAL A 95 6.40 -2.55 -9.32
N LEU A 96 6.66 -2.01 -8.13
CA LEU A 96 6.84 -0.57 -7.88
C LEU A 96 8.32 -0.19 -7.86
N TYR A 97 9.16 -1.12 -7.44
CA TYR A 97 10.60 -0.95 -7.33
C TYR A 97 11.28 -2.30 -7.48
N GLU A 98 12.38 -2.35 -8.21
CA GLU A 98 13.18 -3.57 -8.38
C GLU A 98 14.67 -3.26 -8.51
N SER A 99 15.46 -4.08 -7.83
CA SER A 99 16.92 -4.09 -7.85
C SER A 99 17.42 -5.50 -7.54
N SER A 100 18.73 -5.73 -7.54
CA SER A 100 19.31 -7.04 -7.19
C SER A 100 18.99 -7.50 -5.76
N SER A 101 18.78 -6.56 -4.83
CA SER A 101 18.66 -6.83 -3.38
C SER A 101 17.31 -6.44 -2.79
N LEU A 102 16.42 -5.82 -3.58
CA LEU A 102 15.09 -5.43 -3.12
C LEU A 102 14.09 -5.48 -4.28
N VAL A 103 12.98 -6.17 -4.04
CA VAL A 103 11.77 -6.11 -4.88
C VAL A 103 10.63 -5.56 -4.03
N ALA A 104 9.99 -4.49 -4.47
CA ALA A 104 8.80 -3.96 -3.82
C ALA A 104 7.63 -3.96 -4.81
N LYS A 105 6.54 -4.63 -4.47
CA LYS A 105 5.32 -4.73 -5.27
C LYS A 105 4.17 -4.01 -4.58
N ALA A 106 3.16 -3.61 -5.34
CA ALA A 106 1.84 -3.33 -4.78
C ALA A 106 1.06 -4.65 -4.65
N PRO A 107 0.03 -4.72 -3.80
CA PRO A 107 -0.97 -5.75 -3.94
C PRO A 107 -1.90 -5.45 -5.12
N SER A 108 -2.85 -6.34 -5.39
CA SER A 108 -3.88 -6.08 -6.42
C SER A 108 -4.68 -4.81 -6.10
N ASN A 109 -5.17 -4.10 -7.14
CA ASN A 109 -6.01 -2.91 -6.94
C ASN A 109 -7.27 -3.23 -6.11
N ALA A 110 -7.82 -4.44 -6.25
CA ALA A 110 -8.94 -4.91 -5.43
C ALA A 110 -8.56 -5.04 -3.94
N GLN A 111 -7.33 -5.45 -3.62
CA GLN A 111 -6.84 -5.47 -2.23
C GLN A 111 -6.66 -4.06 -1.69
N LEU A 112 -6.08 -3.15 -2.47
CA LEU A 112 -5.96 -1.74 -2.07
C LEU A 112 -7.35 -1.13 -1.83
N LEU A 113 -8.33 -1.41 -2.69
CA LEU A 113 -9.70 -0.94 -2.53
C LEU A 113 -10.33 -1.53 -1.26
N ALA A 114 -10.19 -2.83 -1.02
CA ALA A 114 -10.67 -3.48 0.19
C ALA A 114 -10.09 -2.81 1.46
N MET A 115 -8.80 -2.48 1.46
CA MET A 115 -8.15 -1.80 2.58
C MET A 115 -8.72 -0.39 2.80
N LYS A 116 -8.99 0.36 1.73
CA LYS A 116 -9.60 1.69 1.83
C LYS A 116 -11.03 1.65 2.34
N LEU A 117 -11.82 0.67 1.91
CA LEU A 117 -13.20 0.48 2.39
C LEU A 117 -13.25 -0.02 3.83
N ALA A 118 -12.31 -0.87 4.24
CA ALA A 118 -12.20 -1.32 5.62
C ALA A 118 -11.78 -0.18 6.56
N ALA A 119 -10.87 0.69 6.10
CA ALA A 119 -10.45 1.87 6.84
C ALA A 119 -11.54 2.95 6.85
N TRP A 120 -11.97 3.44 5.69
CA TRP A 120 -13.05 4.42 5.46
C TRP A 120 -13.17 5.52 6.53
N ARG A 121 -12.08 6.26 6.76
CA ARG A 121 -11.96 7.21 7.90
C ARG A 121 -12.20 8.66 7.49
N ASP A 122 -11.56 9.09 6.41
CA ASP A 122 -11.45 10.49 6.03
C ASP A 122 -11.60 10.70 4.51
N ALA A 123 -11.54 11.96 4.07
CA ALA A 123 -11.65 12.29 2.64
C ALA A 123 -10.52 11.67 1.81
N ILE A 124 -9.32 11.53 2.38
CA ILE A 124 -8.16 10.97 1.69
C ILE A 124 -8.40 9.49 1.36
N ASP A 125 -8.92 8.70 2.31
CA ASP A 125 -9.26 7.30 2.07
C ASP A 125 -10.37 7.17 1.00
N ARG A 126 -11.33 8.10 0.96
CA ARG A 126 -12.40 8.12 -0.07
C ARG A 126 -11.89 8.47 -1.46
N ASP A 127 -10.99 9.45 -1.56
CA ASP A 127 -10.38 9.86 -2.84
C ASP A 127 -9.50 8.76 -3.42
N ASP A 128 -8.68 8.11 -2.58
CA ASP A 128 -7.90 6.95 -3.00
C ASP A 128 -8.81 5.81 -3.46
N ALA A 129 -9.89 5.52 -2.73
CA ALA A 129 -10.85 4.48 -3.10
C ALA A 129 -11.53 4.79 -4.44
N ARG A 130 -11.84 6.05 -4.73
CA ARG A 130 -12.41 6.48 -6.01
C ARG A 130 -11.47 6.19 -7.18
N ILE A 131 -10.17 6.45 -7.02
CA ILE A 131 -9.17 6.14 -8.04
C ILE A 131 -9.08 4.62 -8.26
N LEU A 132 -9.04 3.85 -7.17
CA LEU A 132 -8.97 2.40 -7.22
C LEU A 132 -10.22 1.79 -7.88
N LEU A 133 -11.41 2.25 -7.53
CA LEU A 133 -12.66 1.78 -8.12
C LEU A 133 -12.66 1.97 -9.64
N LYS A 134 -12.27 3.16 -10.12
CA LYS A 134 -12.17 3.46 -11.56
C LYS A 134 -11.16 2.59 -12.31
N SER A 135 -10.20 1.99 -11.60
CA SER A 135 -9.18 1.11 -12.20
C SER A 135 -9.63 -0.34 -12.34
N ILE A 136 -10.77 -0.72 -11.76
CA ILE A 136 -11.28 -2.09 -11.76
C ILE A 136 -12.52 -2.13 -12.68
N PRO A 137 -12.47 -2.80 -13.83
CA PRO A 137 -13.62 -2.91 -14.72
C PRO A 137 -14.65 -3.89 -14.16
N GLY A 138 -15.92 -3.63 -14.43
CA GLY A 138 -17.03 -4.53 -14.09
C GLY A 138 -18.24 -3.78 -13.55
N THR A 139 -19.28 -4.55 -13.29
CA THR A 139 -20.49 -4.10 -12.57
C THR A 139 -20.22 -3.98 -11.06
N ALA A 140 -21.12 -3.33 -10.34
CA ALA A 140 -21.03 -3.19 -8.88
C ALA A 140 -20.87 -4.55 -8.19
N GLU A 141 -21.62 -5.54 -8.65
CA GLU A 141 -21.62 -6.90 -8.10
C GLU A 141 -20.29 -7.63 -8.35
N GLU A 142 -19.77 -7.59 -9.58
CA GLU A 142 -18.50 -8.22 -9.95
C GLU A 142 -17.32 -7.62 -9.19
N VAL A 143 -17.28 -6.28 -9.11
CA VAL A 143 -16.24 -5.56 -8.35
C VAL A 143 -16.35 -5.90 -6.87
N TRP A 144 -17.56 -5.86 -6.30
CA TRP A 144 -17.75 -6.19 -4.88
C TRP A 144 -17.38 -7.63 -4.56
N LEU A 145 -17.71 -8.60 -5.41
CA LEU A 145 -17.33 -10.00 -5.24
C LEU A 145 -15.81 -10.18 -5.16
N THR A 146 -15.07 -9.42 -5.97
CA THR A 146 -13.61 -9.42 -5.96
C THR A 146 -13.06 -8.73 -4.70
N VAL A 147 -13.66 -7.62 -4.28
CA VAL A 147 -13.19 -6.83 -3.14
C VAL A 147 -13.51 -7.50 -1.80
N LYS A 148 -14.72 -8.02 -1.62
CA LYS A 148 -15.21 -8.55 -0.33
C LYS A 148 -14.38 -9.70 0.22
N SER A 149 -13.81 -10.54 -0.64
CA SER A 149 -12.94 -11.66 -0.25
C SER A 149 -11.59 -11.21 0.32
N ARG A 150 -11.27 -9.92 0.20
CA ARG A 150 -10.01 -9.30 0.61
C ARG A 150 -10.17 -8.38 1.82
N VAL A 151 -11.39 -8.24 2.34
CA VAL A 151 -11.71 -7.44 3.53
C VAL A 151 -11.61 -8.34 4.78
N PRO A 152 -10.93 -7.91 5.85
CA PRO A 152 -10.93 -8.65 7.11
C PRO A 152 -12.37 -8.84 7.62
N ALA A 153 -12.72 -10.07 8.02
CA ALA A 153 -14.10 -10.41 8.40
C ALA A 153 -14.76 -9.44 9.41
N PRO A 154 -14.07 -8.95 10.47
CA PRO A 154 -14.66 -7.98 11.40
C PRO A 154 -14.99 -6.61 10.79
N LEU A 155 -14.45 -6.29 9.62
CA LEU A 155 -14.63 -5.01 8.93
C LEU A 155 -15.55 -5.12 7.70
N LEU A 156 -16.11 -6.30 7.43
CA LEU A 156 -16.88 -6.57 6.22
C LEU A 156 -18.14 -5.70 6.11
N ASP A 157 -18.88 -5.54 7.21
CA ASP A 157 -20.09 -4.71 7.23
C ASP A 157 -19.76 -3.25 6.95
N LYS A 158 -18.72 -2.71 7.58
CA LYS A 158 -18.27 -1.35 7.31
C LYS A 158 -17.85 -1.17 5.85
N ALA A 159 -17.08 -2.12 5.32
CA ALA A 159 -16.61 -2.07 3.94
C ALA A 159 -17.74 -2.18 2.92
N SER A 160 -18.81 -2.91 3.22
CA SER A 160 -19.97 -3.04 2.32
C SER A 160 -20.75 -1.73 2.21
N TYR A 161 -21.02 -1.05 3.33
CA TYR A 161 -21.63 0.28 3.32
C TYR A 161 -20.72 1.31 2.63
N ALA A 162 -19.42 1.28 2.90
CA ALA A 162 -18.44 2.13 2.24
C ALA A 162 -18.42 1.91 0.70
N PHE A 163 -18.56 0.65 0.25
CA PHE A 163 -18.57 0.35 -1.17
C PHE A 163 -19.82 0.88 -1.87
N GLN A 164 -21.00 0.76 -1.23
CA GLN A 164 -22.24 1.30 -1.74
C GLN A 164 -22.17 2.82 -1.89
N ASP A 165 -21.77 3.52 -0.82
CA ASP A 165 -21.57 4.98 -0.82
C ASP A 165 -20.57 5.41 -1.91
N LEU A 166 -19.44 4.70 -2.03
CA LEU A 166 -18.44 4.96 -3.06
C LEU A 166 -19.02 4.78 -4.47
N TRP A 167 -19.71 3.68 -4.72
CA TRP A 167 -20.27 3.34 -6.03
C TRP A 167 -21.28 4.38 -6.49
N GLU A 168 -22.24 4.72 -5.63
CA GLU A 168 -23.23 5.76 -5.88
C GLU A 168 -22.56 7.12 -6.17
N SER A 169 -21.51 7.47 -5.40
CA SER A 169 -20.78 8.72 -5.61
C SER A 169 -20.00 8.78 -6.92
N VAL A 170 -19.70 7.64 -7.57
CA VAL A 170 -18.92 7.57 -8.81
C VAL A 170 -19.81 7.43 -10.04
N HIS A 171 -20.89 6.65 -9.93
CA HIS A 171 -21.75 6.27 -11.05
C HIS A 171 -23.14 6.89 -10.99
N GLY A 172 -23.48 7.59 -9.91
CA GLY A 172 -24.82 8.08 -9.63
C GLY A 172 -25.71 7.01 -8.99
N THR A 173 -26.86 7.44 -8.49
CA THR A 173 -27.96 6.54 -8.14
C THR A 173 -28.58 6.03 -9.44
N PRO A 174 -28.93 4.73 -9.56
CA PRO A 174 -29.68 4.24 -10.71
C PRO A 174 -31.00 4.97 -10.93
#